data_AF-A0AAD1B7Q8-F1
#
_entry.id   AF-A0AAD1B7Q8-F1
#
_cell.length_a   1.000
_cell.length_b   1.000
_cell.length_c   1.000
_cell.angle_alpha   90.00
_cell.angle_beta   90.00
_cell.angle_gamma   90.00
#
_symmetry.space_group_name_H-M   'P 1'
#
loop_
_entity.id
_entity.type
_entity.pdbx_description
1 polymer ?
#
loop_
_entity_poly.entity_id
_entity_poly.type
_entity_poly.pdbx_seq_one_letter_code
_entity_poly.pdbx_strand_id
1 'polypeptide(L)' 'MANEGDVDVESLIVRAERAMTGRERSAIYAALAEAGGEAAQAYLSELARYEKSDTKKAKLIKLSEKASRV' A
#
# COMPACT_ATOMS: atom_id res chain seq x y z
N MET A 1 -7.04 -17.05 -24.62
CA MET A 1 -7.92 -17.06 -23.43
C MET A 1 -7.31 -16.07 -22.46
N ALA A 2 -7.91 -14.88 -22.33
CA ALA A 2 -7.55 -13.95 -21.26
C ALA A 2 -8.32 -14.41 -20.02
N ASN A 3 -7.60 -14.76 -18.96
CA ASN A 3 -8.19 -15.17 -17.70
C ASN A 3 -9.00 -13.99 -17.13
N GLU A 4 -10.33 -14.03 -17.28
CA GLU A 4 -11.26 -13.19 -16.54
C GLU A 4 -11.25 -13.67 -15.08
N GLY A 5 -10.29 -13.21 -14.29
CA GLY A 5 -10.20 -13.59 -12.89
C GLY A 5 -8.85 -13.40 -12.22
N ASP A 6 -7.79 -13.09 -12.98
CA ASP A 6 -6.53 -12.68 -12.37
C ASP A 6 -6.72 -11.27 -11.80
N VAL A 7 -6.91 -11.20 -10.48
CA VAL A 7 -6.81 -9.94 -9.74
C VAL A 7 -5.43 -9.38 -10.03
N ASP A 8 -5.39 -8.34 -10.86
CA ASP A 8 -4.13 -7.75 -11.32
C ASP A 8 -3.40 -7.12 -10.14
N VAL A 9 -2.41 -7.85 -9.62
CA VAL A 9 -1.56 -7.45 -8.51
C VAL A 9 -0.86 -6.12 -8.83
N GLU A 10 -0.48 -5.87 -10.08
CA GLU A 10 0.12 -4.60 -10.49
C GLU A 10 -0.90 -3.46 -10.35
N SER A 11 -2.14 -3.67 -10.77
CA SER A 11 -3.22 -2.69 -10.60
C SER A 11 -3.49 -2.39 -9.12
N LEU A 12 -3.48 -3.41 -8.26
CA LEU A 12 -3.64 -3.22 -6.82
C LEU A 12 -2.48 -2.43 -6.21
N ILE A 13 -1.24 -2.69 -6.61
CA ILE A 13 -0.06 -1.93 -6.17
C ILE A 13 -0.20 -0.45 -6.57
N VAL A 14 -0.53 -0.17 -7.83
CA VAL A 14 -0.72 1.21 -8.32
C VAL A 14 -1.84 1.92 -7.55
N ARG A 15 -2.94 1.22 -7.23
CA ARG A 15 -4.02 1.79 -6.41
C ARG A 15 -3.58 2.05 -4.97
N ALA A 16 -2.75 1.19 -4.39
CA ALA A 16 -2.21 1.38 -3.04
C ALA A 16 -1.32 2.63 -2.96
N GLU A 17 -0.54 2.91 -4.00
CA GLU A 17 0.30 4.11 -4.09
C GLU A 17 -0.51 5.40 -4.27
N ARG A 18 -1.64 5.32 -4.98
CA ARG A 18 -2.53 6.47 -5.22
C ARG A 18 -3.53 6.73 -4.09
N ALA A 19 -3.69 5.78 -3.17
CA ALA A 19 -4.67 5.89 -2.10
C ALA A 19 -4.33 7.03 -1.12
N MET A 20 -5.20 8.03 -1.08
CA MET A 20 -5.00 9.24 -0.28
C MET A 20 -5.29 9.01 1.20
N THR A 21 -6.11 8.01 1.53
CA THR A 21 -6.44 7.68 2.93
C THR A 21 -5.80 6.39 3.41
N GLY A 22 -5.57 6.29 4.72
CA GLY A 22 -5.09 5.05 5.35
C GLY A 22 -6.09 3.91 5.22
N ARG A 23 -7.39 4.21 5.25
CA ARG A 23 -8.47 3.21 5.15
C ARG A 23 -8.52 2.55 3.78
N GLU A 24 -8.37 3.33 2.71
CA GLU A 24 -8.27 2.78 1.34
C GLU A 24 -7.01 1.92 1.18
N ARG A 25 -5.86 2.40 1.69
CA ARG A 25 -4.62 1.62 1.67
C ARG A 25 -4.78 0.28 2.38
N SER A 26 -5.37 0.25 3.58
CA SER A 26 -5.61 -0.99 4.32
C SER A 26 -6.50 -1.97 3.56
N ALA A 27 -7.55 -1.49 2.88
CA ALA A 27 -8.41 -2.35 2.06
C ALA A 27 -7.64 -2.96 0.87
N ILE A 28 -6.77 -2.17 0.24
CA ILE A 28 -5.96 -2.63 -0.90
C ILE A 28 -4.87 -3.61 -0.45
N TYR A 29 -4.25 -3.40 0.71
CA TYR A 29 -3.29 -4.36 1.27
C TYR A 29 -3.93 -5.69 1.63
N ALA A 30 -5.17 -5.69 2.13
CA ALA A 30 -5.92 -6.92 2.35
C ALA A 30 -6.18 -7.64 1.02
N ALA A 31 -6.60 -6.92 -0.03
CA ALA A 31 -6.79 -7.49 -1.36
C ALA A 31 -5.48 -8.06 -1.96
N LEU A 32 -4.34 -7.39 -1.75
CA LEU A 32 -3.01 -7.90 -2.16
C LEU A 32 -2.63 -9.18 -1.41
N ALA A 33 -2.91 -9.24 -0.10
CA ALA A 33 -2.63 -10.42 0.70
C ALA A 33 -3.51 -11.62 0.30
N GLU A 34 -4.78 -11.37 -0.05
CA GLU A 34 -5.72 -12.38 -0.54
C GLU A 34 -5.38 -12.87 -1.96
N ALA A 35 -4.96 -11.95 -2.85
CA ALA A 35 -4.51 -12.30 -4.20
C ALA A 35 -3.24 -13.17 -4.17
N GLY A 36 -2.35 -12.92 -3.19
CA GLY A 36 -1.10 -13.66 -3.05
C GLY A 36 -0.13 -13.44 -4.22
N GLY A 37 0.80 -14.38 -4.40
CA GLY A 37 1.85 -14.29 -5.41
C GLY A 37 3.08 -13.49 -4.98
N GLU A 38 4.21 -13.75 -5.67
CA GLU A 38 5.51 -13.18 -5.29
C GLU A 38 5.52 -11.65 -5.31
N ALA A 39 4.87 -11.04 -6.31
CA ALA A 39 4.81 -9.58 -6.44
C ALA A 39 4.05 -8.91 -5.28
N ALA A 40 2.90 -9.48 -4.88
CA ALA A 40 2.12 -8.94 -3.76
C ALA A 40 2.87 -9.12 -2.44
N GLN A 41 3.49 -10.29 -2.22
CA GLN A 41 4.28 -10.55 -1.02
C GLN A 41 5.54 -9.67 -0.94
N ALA A 42 6.23 -9.45 -2.08
CA ALA A 42 7.38 -8.56 -2.15
C ALA A 42 6.98 -7.12 -1.80
N TYR A 43 5.88 -6.62 -2.37
CA TYR A 43 5.36 -5.28 -2.08
C TYR A 43 4.95 -5.12 -0.60
N LEU A 44 4.21 -6.08 -0.03
CA LEU A 44 3.84 -6.04 1.39
C LEU A 44 5.06 -6.13 2.32
N SER A 45 6.09 -6.90 1.94
CA SER A 45 7.34 -7.00 2.71
C SER A 45 8.16 -5.71 2.65
N GLU A 46 8.26 -5.09 1.48
CA GLU A 46 8.86 -3.76 1.28
C GLU A 46 8.15 -2.74 2.17
N LEU A 47 6.82 -2.72 2.14
CA LEU A 47 5.98 -1.85 2.96
C LEU A 47 6.24 -2.06 4.46
N ALA A 48 6.29 -3.31 4.92
CA ALA A 48 6.55 -3.65 6.32
C ALA A 48 7.96 -3.20 6.76
N ARG A 49 8.95 -3.22 5.86
CA ARG A 49 10.29 -2.66 6.12
C ARG A 49 10.25 -1.14 6.26
N TYR A 50 9.48 -0.46 5.41
CA TYR A 50 9.27 0.99 5.53
C TYR A 50 8.55 1.37 6.82
N GLU A 51 7.54 0.61 7.24
CA GLU A 51 6.80 0.87 8.49
C GLU A 51 7.62 0.60 9.75
N LYS A 52 8.52 -0.40 9.74
CA LYS A 52 9.47 -0.66 10.83
C LYS A 52 10.62 0.35 10.88
N SER A 53 10.81 1.15 9.83
CA SER A 53 11.76 2.27 9.83
C SER A 53 11.11 3.49 10.51
N ASP A 54 11.00 3.40 11.84
CA ASP A 54 10.36 4.35 12.77
C ASP A 54 10.72 5.83 12.50
N THR A 55 11.92 6.09 11.97
CA THR A 55 12.40 7.43 11.61
C THR A 55 11.71 8.07 10.41
N LYS A 56 11.11 7.30 9.49
CA LYS A 56 10.37 7.85 8.34
C LYS A 56 8.87 8.01 8.62
N LYS A 57 8.27 7.16 9.47
CA LYS A 57 6.87 7.26 9.90
C LYS A 57 6.60 8.58 10.65
N ALA A 58 7.50 8.96 11.55
CA ALA A 58 7.45 10.25 12.23
C ALA A 58 7.57 11.46 11.28
N LYS A 59 8.32 11.31 10.17
CA LYS A 59 8.52 12.40 9.19
C LYS A 59 7.28 12.59 8.30
N LEU A 60 6.63 11.49 7.93
CA LEU A 60 5.38 11.49 7.16
C LEU A 60 4.20 12.02 7.97
N ILE A 61 4.06 11.60 9.24
CA ILE A 61 3.04 12.13 10.16
C ILE A 61 3.21 13.65 10.35
N LYS A 62 4.45 14.12 10.61
CA LYS A 62 4.74 15.56 10.70
C LYS A 62 4.42 16.33 9.41
N LEU A 63 4.65 15.73 8.25
CA LEU A 63 4.33 16.36 6.96
C LEU A 63 2.81 16.42 6.72
N SER A 64 2.06 15.37 7.07
CA SER A 64 0.60 15.35 6.96
C SER A 64 -0.11 16.26 7.97
N GLU A 65 0.42 16.39 9.19
CA GLU A 65 -0.08 17.35 10.19
C GLU A 65 0.16 18.80 9.74
N LYS A 66 1.30 19.06 9.07
CA LYS A 66 1.60 20.39 8.52
C LYS A 66 0.71 20.75 7.34
N ALA A 67 0.33 19.77 6.53
CA ALA A 67 -0.57 19.96 5.39
C ALA A 67 -2.05 20.13 5.80
N SER A 68 -2.48 19.55 6.92
CA SER A 68 -3.86 19.67 7.43
C SER A 68 -4.12 20.93 8.27
N ARG A 69 -3.09 21.77 8.50
CA ARG A 69 -3.18 22.99 9.32
C ARG A 69 -3.27 24.28 8.49
N VAL A 70 -3.57 24.16 7.20
CA VAL A 70 -3.81 25.27 6.26
C VAL A 70 -5.30 25.36 5.96
#